data_AF-A0A357VPD1-F1
#
_entry.id   AF-A0A357VPD1-F1
#
_cell.length_a   1.000
_cell.length_b   1.000
_cell.length_c   1.000
_cell.angle_alpha   90.00
_cell.angle_beta   90.00
_cell.angle_gamma   90.00
#
_symmetry.space_group_name_H-M   'P 1'
#
loop_
_entity.id
_entity.type
_entity.pdbx_description
1 polymer ?
#
loop_
_entity_poly.entity_id
_entity_poly.type
_entity_poly.pdbx_seq_one_letter_code
_entity_poly.pdbx_strand_id
1 'polypeptide(L)'
;MEIAVVEALEKFYGKSDREIRLFYSPGRVNLIGEHTDYNGGYVFPCALDFGTYAAIRKRDDKKVFMASLNFDLKVEVDLDSIFYDKEHDWANYPKGVLKILQEEGYEFS
;
A
#
# COMPACT_ATOMS: atom_id res chain seq x y z
N MET A 1 -16.52 -1.29 -3.89
CA MET A 1 -15.35 -1.16 -3.00
C MET A 1 -14.46 0.00 -3.44
N GLU A 2 -14.21 0.13 -4.74
CA GLU A 2 -13.55 1.30 -5.37
C GLU A 2 -14.09 2.66 -4.89
N ILE A 3 -15.40 2.86 -4.96
CA ILE A 3 -16.05 4.10 -4.50
C ILE A 3 -15.78 4.35 -3.01
N ALA A 4 -15.84 3.29 -2.19
CA ALA A 4 -15.69 3.41 -0.74
C ALA A 4 -14.30 3.88 -0.33
N VAL A 5 -13.22 3.45 -1.01
CA VAL A 5 -11.86 3.91 -0.69
C VAL A 5 -11.61 5.36 -1.12
N VAL A 6 -12.25 5.82 -2.20
CA VAL A 6 -12.20 7.24 -2.62
C VAL A 6 -12.92 8.12 -1.61
N GLU A 7 -14.16 7.76 -1.27
CA GLU A 7 -14.95 8.48 -0.26
C GLU A 7 -14.24 8.50 1.09
N ALA A 8 -13.60 7.40 1.48
CA ALA A 8 -12.81 7.33 2.71
C ALA A 8 -11.61 8.28 2.68
N LEU A 9 -10.88 8.36 1.57
CA LEU A 9 -9.76 9.29 1.41
C LEU A 9 -10.24 10.74 1.61
N GLU A 10 -11.34 11.13 0.96
CA GLU A 10 -11.90 12.48 1.12
C GLU A 10 -12.42 12.73 2.55
N LYS A 11 -13.06 11.74 3.17
CA LYS A 11 -13.56 11.84 4.54
C LYS A 11 -12.42 11.99 5.54
N PHE A 12 -11.31 11.27 5.37
CA PHE A 12 -10.20 11.27 6.31
C PHE A 12 -9.23 12.43 6.11
N TYR A 13 -9.03 12.87 4.87
CA TYR A 13 -7.98 13.83 4.52
C TYR A 13 -8.49 15.07 3.77
N GLY A 14 -9.82 15.24 3.70
CA GLY A 14 -10.47 16.38 3.07
C GLY A 14 -10.61 16.25 1.56
N LYS A 15 -11.51 17.07 1.00
CA LYS A 15 -11.67 17.25 -0.45
C LYS A 15 -10.57 18.14 -1.01
N SER A 16 -10.24 17.92 -2.27
CA SER A 16 -9.22 18.67 -3.01
C SER A 16 -9.48 18.53 -4.50
N ASP A 17 -9.07 19.53 -5.29
CA ASP A 17 -9.14 19.47 -6.76
C ASP A 17 -8.05 18.57 -7.37
N ARG A 18 -7.16 18.00 -6.54
CA ARG A 18 -6.13 17.05 -7.00
C ARG A 18 -6.73 15.72 -7.37
N GLU A 19 -6.23 15.15 -8.47
CA GLU A 19 -6.60 13.84 -8.96
C GLU A 19 -6.38 12.75 -7.90
N ILE A 20 -7.42 11.95 -7.66
CA ILE A 20 -7.34 10.71 -6.91
C ILE A 20 -7.13 9.58 -7.91
N ARG A 21 -6.03 8.84 -7.78
CA ARG A 21 -5.74 7.66 -8.59
C ARG A 21 -6.12 6.40 -7.83
N LEU A 22 -6.77 5.48 -8.53
CA LEU A 22 -7.17 4.19 -7.99
C LEU A 22 -6.26 3.07 -8.48
N PHE A 23 -5.88 2.18 -7.56
CA PHE A 23 -5.10 0.99 -7.83
C PHE A 23 -5.75 -0.22 -7.18
N TYR A 24 -5.56 -1.39 -7.78
CA TYR A 24 -6.01 -2.68 -7.25
C TYR A 24 -4.87 -3.69 -7.33
N SER A 25 -4.71 -4.50 -6.28
CA SER A 25 -3.79 -5.62 -6.23
C SER A 25 -4.52 -6.87 -5.74
N PRO A 26 -4.59 -7.96 -6.53
CA PRO A 26 -5.31 -9.17 -6.14
C PRO A 26 -4.57 -9.94 -5.05
N GLY A 27 -5.35 -10.61 -4.20
CA GLY A 27 -4.84 -11.73 -3.42
C GLY A 27 -4.54 -12.92 -4.33
N ARG A 28 -3.93 -13.97 -3.78
CA ARG A 28 -3.57 -15.16 -4.55
C ARG A 28 -3.81 -16.44 -3.77
N VAL A 29 -4.21 -17.47 -4.49
CA VAL A 29 -4.17 -18.85 -4.04
C VAL A 29 -3.08 -19.58 -4.81
N ASN A 30 -2.44 -20.54 -4.16
CA ASN A 30 -1.50 -21.41 -4.84
C ASN A 30 -2.19 -22.74 -5.16
N LEU A 31 -2.17 -23.17 -6.41
CA LEU A 31 -2.83 -24.41 -6.83
C LEU A 31 -1.98 -25.63 -6.48
N ILE A 32 -0.65 -25.49 -6.64
CA ILE A 32 0.34 -26.50 -6.29
C ILE A 32 1.73 -25.86 -6.17
N GLY A 33 2.63 -26.53 -5.44
CA GLY A 33 4.00 -26.05 -5.18
C GLY A 33 4.08 -25.26 -3.88
N GLU A 34 3.55 -25.81 -2.79
CA GLU A 34 3.75 -25.21 -1.46
C GLU A 34 5.18 -25.46 -0.98
N HIS A 35 5.76 -24.46 -0.29
CA HIS A 35 7.10 -24.55 0.29
C HIS A 35 8.24 -24.79 -0.71
N THR A 36 8.01 -24.62 -2.02
CA THR A 36 9.02 -24.82 -3.08
C THR A 36 9.66 -23.51 -3.53
N ASP A 37 8.97 -22.38 -3.40
CA ASP A 37 9.42 -21.05 -3.83
C ASP A 37 10.76 -20.64 -3.23
N TYR A 38 10.89 -20.73 -1.91
CA TYR A 38 12.15 -20.41 -1.22
C TYR A 38 13.23 -21.49 -1.34
N ASN A 39 12.92 -22.62 -1.98
CA ASN A 39 13.87 -23.70 -2.28
C ASN A 39 14.27 -23.73 -3.77
N GLY A 40 13.90 -22.73 -4.56
CA GLY A 40 14.20 -22.65 -6.00
C GLY A 40 13.38 -23.62 -6.87
N GLY A 41 12.27 -24.16 -6.34
CA GLY A 41 11.34 -24.99 -7.08
C GLY A 41 10.27 -24.19 -7.83
N TYR A 42 9.43 -24.91 -8.60
CA TYR A 42 8.31 -24.31 -9.32
C TYR A 42 7.08 -24.11 -8.40
N VAL A 43 6.28 -23.11 -8.73
CA VAL A 43 4.99 -22.80 -8.11
C VAL A 43 3.94 -22.58 -9.19
N PHE A 44 2.66 -22.81 -8.88
CA PHE A 44 1.57 -22.52 -9.81
C PHE A 44 0.43 -21.75 -9.13
N PRO A 45 0.62 -20.44 -8.88
CA PRO A 45 -0.38 -19.61 -8.25
C PRO A 45 -1.40 -19.05 -9.25
N CYS A 46 -2.55 -18.63 -8.71
CA CYS A 46 -3.59 -17.92 -9.43
C CYS A 46 -4.03 -16.69 -8.62
N ALA A 47 -4.24 -15.57 -9.31
CA ALA A 47 -4.83 -14.38 -8.73
C ALA A 47 -6.32 -14.63 -8.44
N LEU A 48 -6.79 -14.10 -7.31
CA LEU A 48 -8.20 -14.09 -6.96
C LEU A 48 -8.84 -12.77 -7.41
N ASP A 49 -10.16 -12.78 -7.59
CA ASP A 49 -10.92 -11.54 -7.77
C ASP A 49 -10.99 -10.71 -6.47
N PHE A 50 -10.67 -11.33 -5.33
CA PHE A 50 -10.54 -10.67 -4.03
C PHE A 50 -9.15 -10.07 -3.86
N GLY A 51 -9.07 -8.79 -3.48
CA GLY A 51 -7.81 -8.07 -3.34
C GLY A 51 -7.93 -6.76 -2.57
N THR A 52 -6.87 -5.97 -2.63
CA THR A 52 -6.75 -4.68 -1.94
C THR A 52 -6.85 -3.53 -2.94
N TYR A 53 -7.72 -2.57 -2.65
CA TYR A 53 -7.82 -1.31 -3.37
C TYR A 53 -7.06 -0.21 -2.62
N ALA A 54 -6.39 0.68 -3.37
CA ALA A 54 -5.74 1.87 -2.85
C ALA A 54 -6.20 3.10 -3.64
N ALA A 55 -6.78 4.07 -2.95
CA ALA A 55 -6.98 5.43 -3.46
C ALA A 55 -5.80 6.30 -3.01
N ILE A 56 -5.13 6.96 -3.94
CA ILE A 56 -3.92 7.75 -3.66
C ILE A 56 -4.07 9.13 -4.29
N ARG A 57 -3.70 10.17 -3.54
CA ARG A 57 -3.67 11.56 -4.01
C ARG A 57 -2.32 12.18 -3.64
N LYS A 58 -1.61 12.73 -4.62
CA LYS A 58 -0.30 13.36 -4.41
C LYS A 58 -0.38 14.59 -3.51
N ARG A 59 0.71 14.84 -2.78
CA ARG A 59 0.92 16.02 -1.93
C ARG A 59 2.13 16.81 -2.46
N ASP A 60 2.27 18.06 -2.05
CA ASP A 60 3.44 18.90 -2.39
C ASP A 60 4.54 18.86 -1.30
N ASP A 61 4.23 18.24 -0.17
CA ASP A 61 5.17 18.02 0.92
C ASP A 61 5.70 16.58 0.87
N LYS A 62 6.74 16.33 1.65
CA LYS A 62 7.35 15.00 1.76
C LYS A 62 6.59 14.06 2.70
N LYS A 63 5.34 14.36 3.03
CA LYS A 63 4.57 13.58 3.99
C LYS A 63 3.72 12.53 3.31
N VAL A 64 3.57 11.38 3.94
CA VAL A 64 2.69 10.30 3.50
C VAL A 64 1.71 9.97 4.60
N PHE A 65 0.42 10.14 4.30
CA PHE A 65 -0.66 9.83 5.23
C PHE A 65 -1.38 8.56 4.77
N MET A 66 -1.50 7.60 5.66
CA MET A 66 -2.02 6.27 5.40
C MET A 66 -3.17 5.96 6.35
N ALA A 67 -4.26 5.41 5.79
CA ALA A 67 -5.40 4.89 6.52
C ALA A 67 -5.91 3.63 5.81
N SER A 68 -6.54 2.75 6.59
CA SER A 68 -7.23 1.57 6.08
C SER A 68 -8.70 1.64 6.48
N LEU A 69 -9.58 1.05 5.66
CA LEU A 69 -10.98 0.82 6.06
C LEU A 69 -11.15 -0.42 6.94
N ASN A 70 -10.11 -1.24 7.06
CA ASN A 70 -10.11 -2.47 7.83
C ASN A 70 -9.55 -2.27 9.26
N PHE A 71 -8.86 -1.15 9.51
CA PHE A 71 -8.17 -0.87 10.77
C PHE A 71 -8.33 0.60 11.15
N ASP A 72 -8.51 0.89 12.44
CA ASP A 72 -8.69 2.25 12.93
C ASP A 72 -7.38 3.07 12.93
N LEU A 73 -6.23 2.40 12.86
CA LEU A 73 -4.90 3.03 12.89
C LEU A 73 -4.67 3.88 11.63
N LYS A 74 -4.38 5.17 11.86
CA LYS A 74 -3.87 6.10 10.85
C LYS A 74 -2.41 6.42 11.13
N VAL A 75 -1.60 6.47 10.06
CA VAL A 75 -0.16 6.68 10.17
C VAL A 75 0.25 7.83 9.27
N GLU A 76 1.08 8.72 9.82
CA GLU A 76 1.75 9.80 9.12
C GLU A 76 3.26 9.57 9.21
N VAL A 77 3.95 9.65 8.07
CA VAL A 77 5.42 9.56 8.01
C VAL A 77 5.98 10.63 7.08
N ASP A 78 7.25 10.95 7.28
CA ASP A 78 8.04 11.75 6.35
C ASP A 78 8.86 10.84 5.44
N LEU A 79 8.89 11.12 4.14
CA LEU A 79 9.66 10.38 3.16
C LEU A 79 11.17 10.40 3.47
N ASP A 80 11.68 11.44 4.13
CA ASP A 80 13.09 11.51 4.51
C ASP A 80 13.42 10.61 5.74
N SER A 81 12.41 10.05 6.42
CA SER A 81 12.58 9.26 7.64
C SER A 81 11.69 8.01 7.67
N ILE A 82 11.88 7.14 6.69
CA ILE A 82 11.18 5.85 6.61
C ILE A 82 12.02 4.76 7.30
N PHE A 83 11.52 4.28 8.45
CA PHE A 83 12.08 3.15 9.20
C PHE A 83 10.95 2.28 9.75
N TYR A 84 11.26 1.01 10.10
CA TYR A 84 10.30 0.12 10.74
C TYR A 84 9.90 0.65 12.12
N ASP A 85 8.60 0.68 12.41
CA ASP A 85 8.07 1.02 13.73
C ASP A 85 6.97 0.05 14.09
N LYS A 86 7.13 -0.69 15.20
CA LYS A 86 6.16 -1.69 15.64
C LYS A 86 4.76 -1.11 15.84
N GLU A 87 4.64 0.13 16.29
CA GLU A 87 3.35 0.80 16.55
C GLU A 87 2.62 1.17 15.25
N HIS A 88 3.33 1.21 14.12
CA HIS A 88 2.73 1.49 12.81
C HIS A 88 2.08 0.25 12.18
N ASP A 89 2.26 -0.94 12.77
CA ASP A 89 1.61 -2.20 12.39
C ASP A 89 1.50 -2.41 10.86
N TRP A 90 0.29 -2.44 10.30
CA TRP A 90 0.02 -2.64 8.87
C TRP A 90 0.68 -1.59 7.98
N ALA A 91 0.92 -0.37 8.46
CA ALA A 91 1.52 0.69 7.65
C ALA A 91 3.00 0.42 7.39
N ASN A 92 3.64 -0.52 8.10
CA ASN A 92 5.02 -0.92 7.78
C ASN A 92 5.15 -1.59 6.40
N TYR A 93 4.10 -2.24 5.89
CA TYR A 93 4.13 -2.82 4.55
C TYR A 93 4.33 -1.77 3.45
N PRO A 94 3.46 -0.74 3.29
CA PRO A 94 3.70 0.32 2.31
C PRO A 94 4.94 1.16 2.64
N LYS A 95 5.28 1.39 3.92
CA LYS A 95 6.55 2.04 4.31
C LYS A 95 7.76 1.28 3.74
N GLY A 96 7.77 -0.05 3.86
CA GLY A 96 8.83 -0.89 3.30
C GLY A 96 8.96 -0.73 1.78
N VAL A 97 7.84 -0.70 1.05
CA VAL A 97 7.84 -0.47 -0.41
C VAL A 97 8.44 0.90 -0.74
N LEU A 98 8.02 1.96 -0.05
CA LEU A 98 8.58 3.30 -0.25
C LEU A 98 10.09 3.31 0.01
N LYS A 99 10.53 2.68 1.11
CA LYS A 99 11.94 2.59 1.48
C LYS A 99 12.79 1.91 0.40
N ILE A 100 12.37 0.74 -0.09
CA ILE A 100 13.07 0.02 -1.15
C ILE A 100 13.10 0.84 -2.45
N LEU A 101 11.99 1.50 -2.82
CA LEU A 101 11.98 2.36 -4.00
C LEU A 101 12.96 3.54 -3.88
N GLN A 102 13.11 4.14 -2.69
CA GLN A 102 14.14 5.18 -2.47
C GLN A 102 15.56 4.60 -2.61
N GLU A 103 15.80 3.40 -2.07
CA GLU A 103 17.10 2.72 -2.17
C GLU A 103 17.45 2.34 -3.62
N GLU A 104 16.47 2.03 -4.44
CA GLU A 104 16.60 1.82 -5.89
C GLU A 104 16.70 3.13 -6.69
N GLY A 105 16.68 4.30 -6.02
CA GLY A 105 16.90 5.62 -6.64
C GLY A 105 15.66 6.31 -7.19
N TYR A 106 14.45 5.85 -6.85
CA TYR A 106 13.21 6.55 -7.22
C TYR A 106 12.96 7.76 -6.32
N GLU A 107 12.78 8.92 -6.94
CA GLU A 107 12.38 10.14 -6.24
C GLU A 107 10.86 10.29 -6.20
N PHE A 108 10.34 10.56 -5.00
CA PHE A 108 8.94 10.87 -4.79
C PHE A 108 8.73 12.38 -4.90
N SER A 109 7.89 12.79 -5.86
CA SER A 109 7.52 14.18 -6.15
C SER A 109 6.02 14.39 -6.13
#